data_AF-A0A966TLA0-F1
#
_entry.id   AF-A0A966TLA0-F1
#
_cell.length_a   1.000
_cell.length_b   1.000
_cell.length_c   1.000
_cell.angle_alpha   90.00
_cell.angle_beta   90.00
_cell.angle_gamma   90.00
#
_symmetry.space_group_name_H-M   'P 1'
#
loop_
_entity.id
_entity.type
_entity.pdbx_description
1 polymer ?
#
loop_
_entity_poly.entity_id
_entity_poly.type
_entity_poly.pdbx_seq_one_letter_code
_entity_poly.pdbx_strand_id
1 'polypeptide(L)'
;DPLIDQFEEPLTRLSLTLTTAQLQTLKKKYQQDLKDYRKEWKLDASAEDQLDVQVDKGQANAERFYGRLSPSQKKLLRQLAQNSGYEAERTFAERERQQRESLAMHTRIVQSRPTPEEARTWVRQWLQSSLHSADPEYAAYLKKRKRLNCEASAQLHNITTTEQRTRAVKVLKGYEEDVRALMRSKP
;
A
#
# COMPACT_ATOMS: atom_id res chain seq x y z
N ASP A 1 13.19 -12.24 -5.88
CA ASP A 1 12.45 -11.60 -4.77
C ASP A 1 11.58 -12.71 -4.19
N PRO A 2 11.73 -13.08 -2.90
CA PRO A 2 11.02 -14.23 -2.33
C PRO A 2 9.50 -14.16 -2.53
N LEU A 3 8.91 -12.95 -2.59
CA LEU A 3 7.48 -12.79 -2.84
C LEU A 3 7.12 -13.16 -4.28
N ILE A 4 7.94 -12.77 -5.26
CA ILE A 4 7.69 -13.14 -6.66
C ILE A 4 7.73 -14.66 -6.80
N ASP A 5 8.77 -15.30 -6.25
CA ASP A 5 8.94 -16.74 -6.38
C ASP A 5 7.82 -17.52 -5.67
N GLN A 6 7.25 -16.97 -4.58
CA GLN A 6 6.13 -17.58 -3.86
C GLN A 6 4.77 -17.38 -4.55
N PHE A 7 4.54 -16.24 -5.20
CA PHE A 7 3.22 -15.89 -5.76
C PHE A 7 3.09 -16.10 -7.27
N GLU A 8 4.20 -16.23 -8.00
CA GLU A 8 4.21 -16.37 -9.46
C GLU A 8 3.34 -17.54 -9.95
N GLU A 9 3.54 -18.75 -9.41
CA GLU A 9 2.80 -19.94 -9.87
C GLU A 9 1.30 -19.89 -9.52
N PRO A 10 0.89 -19.61 -8.26
CA PRO A 10 -0.53 -19.49 -7.93
C PRO A 10 -1.25 -18.41 -8.75
N LEU A 11 -0.61 -17.28 -8.99
CA LEU A 11 -1.17 -16.20 -9.79
C LEU A 11 -1.23 -16.57 -11.27
N THR A 12 -0.22 -17.25 -11.82
CA THR A 12 -0.26 -17.76 -13.19
C THR A 12 -1.46 -18.68 -13.41
N ARG A 13 -1.66 -19.64 -12.49
CA ARG A 13 -2.81 -20.54 -12.53
C ARG A 13 -4.12 -19.77 -12.49
N LEU A 14 -4.25 -18.77 -11.61
CA LEU A 14 -5.44 -17.94 -11.54
C LEU A 14 -5.66 -17.14 -12.84
N SER A 15 -4.63 -16.47 -13.36
CA SER A 15 -4.71 -15.64 -14.57
C SER A 15 -5.16 -16.44 -15.80
N LEU A 16 -4.73 -17.69 -15.92
CA LEU A 16 -5.15 -18.60 -17.01
C LEU A 16 -6.65 -18.99 -16.94
N THR A 17 -7.28 -18.87 -15.77
CA THR A 17 -8.72 -19.17 -15.60
C THR A 17 -9.62 -17.98 -15.83
N LEU A 18 -9.06 -16.78 -16.02
CA LEU A 18 -9.86 -15.57 -16.14
C LEU A 18 -10.66 -15.56 -17.44
N THR A 19 -11.90 -15.10 -17.34
CA THR A 19 -12.80 -14.89 -18.47
C THR A 19 -12.91 -13.40 -18.81
N THR A 20 -13.36 -13.11 -20.03
CA THR A 20 -13.66 -11.73 -20.45
C THR A 20 -14.63 -11.04 -19.49
N ALA A 21 -15.66 -11.74 -19.00
CA ALA A 21 -16.61 -11.19 -18.04
C ALA A 21 -15.95 -10.80 -16.71
N GLN A 22 -15.06 -11.65 -16.17
CA GLN A 22 -14.30 -11.35 -14.96
C GLN A 22 -13.35 -10.16 -15.18
N LEU A 23 -12.72 -10.02 -16.35
CA LEU A 23 -11.89 -8.85 -16.66
C LEU A 23 -12.70 -7.56 -16.72
N GLN A 24 -13.92 -7.58 -17.26
CA GLN A 24 -14.79 -6.40 -17.23
C GLN A 24 -15.20 -6.03 -15.80
N THR A 25 -15.46 -7.02 -14.94
CA THR A 25 -15.72 -6.78 -13.52
C THR A 25 -14.49 -6.18 -12.82
N LEU A 26 -13.30 -6.72 -13.07
CA LEU A 26 -12.05 -6.19 -12.52
C LEU A 26 -11.80 -4.74 -12.96
N LYS A 27 -12.01 -4.44 -14.25
CA LYS A 27 -11.90 -3.08 -14.78
C LYS A 27 -12.84 -2.10 -14.07
N LYS A 28 -14.11 -2.48 -13.88
CA LYS A 28 -15.09 -1.66 -13.15
C LYS A 28 -14.66 -1.45 -11.69
N LYS A 29 -14.16 -2.49 -11.03
CA LYS A 29 -13.65 -2.39 -9.65
C LYS A 29 -12.47 -1.45 -9.55
N TYR A 30 -11.50 -1.53 -10.45
CA TYR A 30 -10.36 -0.62 -10.51
C TYR A 30 -10.79 0.84 -10.74
N GLN A 31 -11.71 1.08 -11.67
CA GLN A 31 -12.26 2.42 -11.90
C GLN A 31 -12.96 2.98 -10.66
N GLN A 32 -13.71 2.15 -9.94
CA GLN A 32 -14.35 2.54 -8.69
C GLN A 32 -13.28 2.83 -7.61
N ASP A 33 -12.28 1.97 -7.47
CA ASP A 33 -11.21 2.14 -6.47
C ASP A 33 -10.39 3.41 -6.69
N LEU A 34 -10.15 3.81 -7.95
CA LEU A 34 -9.48 5.08 -8.25
C LEU A 34 -10.35 6.27 -7.87
N LYS A 35 -11.66 6.23 -8.15
CA LYS A 35 -12.60 7.29 -7.73
C LYS A 35 -12.66 7.41 -6.22
N ASP A 36 -12.77 6.28 -5.53
CA ASP A 36 -12.83 6.23 -4.06
C ASP A 36 -11.53 6.73 -3.45
N TYR A 37 -10.37 6.32 -3.99
CA TYR A 37 -9.08 6.83 -3.55
C TYR A 37 -8.98 8.35 -3.73
N ARG A 38 -9.35 8.88 -4.91
CA ARG A 38 -9.28 10.32 -5.22
C ARG A 38 -10.14 11.13 -4.25
N LYS A 39 -11.33 10.63 -3.92
CA LYS A 39 -12.24 11.22 -2.92
C LYS A 39 -11.69 11.11 -1.49
N GLU A 40 -11.27 9.92 -1.08
CA GLU A 40 -10.76 9.65 0.28
C GLU A 40 -9.53 10.51 0.60
N TRP A 41 -8.63 10.65 -0.37
CA TRP A 41 -7.42 11.46 -0.24
C TRP A 41 -7.63 12.93 -0.60
N LYS A 42 -8.87 13.33 -0.91
CA LYS A 42 -9.27 14.70 -1.24
C LYS A 42 -8.36 15.37 -2.29
N LEU A 43 -7.99 14.64 -3.34
CA LEU A 43 -7.04 15.11 -4.37
C LEU A 43 -7.54 16.37 -5.10
N ASP A 44 -8.85 16.50 -5.25
CA ASP A 44 -9.49 17.66 -5.91
C ASP A 44 -9.82 18.81 -4.93
N ALA A 45 -9.47 18.68 -3.64
CA ALA A 45 -9.69 19.70 -2.63
C ALA A 45 -8.44 20.55 -2.38
N SER A 46 -8.50 21.41 -1.35
CA SER A 46 -7.39 22.29 -0.99
C SER A 46 -6.16 21.52 -0.49
N ALA A 47 -4.98 22.15 -0.53
CA ALA A 47 -3.77 21.58 0.07
C ALA A 47 -3.93 21.34 1.58
N GLU A 48 -4.72 22.16 2.27
CA GLU A 48 -5.04 22.01 3.69
C GLU A 48 -5.92 20.79 3.94
N ASP A 49 -6.93 20.56 3.09
CA ASP A 49 -7.76 19.36 3.14
C ASP A 49 -6.95 18.07 2.93
N GLN A 50 -6.00 18.09 2.00
CA GLN A 50 -5.10 16.96 1.76
C GLN A 50 -4.13 16.75 2.93
N LEU A 51 -3.67 17.83 3.55
CA LEU A 51 -2.87 17.76 4.76
C LEU A 51 -3.67 17.13 5.91
N ASP A 52 -4.92 17.52 6.09
CA ASP A 52 -5.79 16.95 7.13
C ASP A 52 -5.94 15.43 6.96
N VAL A 53 -6.11 14.94 5.73
CA VAL A 53 -6.13 13.49 5.47
C VAL A 53 -4.81 12.84 5.91
N GLN A 54 -3.66 13.43 5.61
CA GLN A 54 -2.36 12.88 6.03
C GLN A 54 -2.23 12.85 7.56
N VAL A 55 -2.69 13.90 8.24
CA VAL A 55 -2.71 14.00 9.70
C VAL A 55 -3.62 12.93 10.28
N ASP A 56 -4.82 12.75 9.75
CA ASP A 56 -5.78 11.75 10.24
C ASP A 56 -5.24 10.33 10.06
N LYS A 57 -4.62 10.02 8.91
CA LYS A 57 -3.98 8.72 8.67
C LYS A 57 -2.80 8.48 9.61
N GLY A 58 -1.95 9.50 9.82
CA GLY A 58 -0.84 9.43 10.75
C GLY A 58 -1.31 9.23 12.20
N GLN A 59 -2.35 9.96 12.62
CA GLN A 59 -2.94 9.84 13.94
C GLN A 59 -3.55 8.44 14.13
N ALA A 60 -4.37 7.96 13.19
CA ALA A 60 -4.97 6.64 13.29
C ALA A 60 -3.91 5.52 13.41
N ASN A 61 -2.81 5.63 12.66
CA ASN A 61 -1.69 4.69 12.75
C ASN A 61 -0.98 4.77 14.11
N ALA A 62 -0.73 5.98 14.62
CA ALA A 62 -0.11 6.16 15.93
C ALA A 62 -1.01 5.66 17.07
N GLU A 63 -2.30 5.99 17.04
CA GLU A 63 -3.27 5.63 18.09
C GLU A 63 -3.53 4.13 18.15
N ARG A 64 -3.36 3.41 17.02
CA ARG A 64 -3.38 1.95 16.98
C ARG A 64 -2.36 1.34 17.95
N PHE A 65 -1.15 1.88 18.03
CA PHE A 65 -0.09 1.37 18.90
C PHE A 65 -0.09 2.05 20.28
N TYR A 66 -0.11 3.38 20.30
CA TYR A 66 0.12 4.16 21.50
C TYR A 66 -1.16 4.52 22.25
N GLY A 67 -2.34 4.30 21.67
CA GLY A 67 -3.60 4.82 22.21
C GLY A 67 -3.72 6.33 21.96
N ARG A 68 -4.66 6.99 22.65
CA ARG A 68 -4.98 8.41 22.43
C ARG A 68 -3.73 9.29 22.48
N LEU A 69 -3.57 10.16 21.48
CA LEU A 69 -2.49 11.15 21.45
C LEU A 69 -2.84 12.41 22.25
N SER A 70 -1.83 12.98 22.92
CA SER A 70 -1.93 14.28 23.59
C SER A 70 -1.98 15.43 22.56
N PRO A 71 -2.42 16.64 22.96
CA PRO A 71 -2.41 17.80 22.07
C PRO A 71 -1.03 18.13 21.47
N SER A 72 0.05 17.99 22.26
CA SER A 72 1.42 18.21 21.77
C SER A 72 1.85 17.16 20.74
N GLN A 73 1.46 15.89 20.93
CA GLN A 73 1.72 14.81 19.97
C GLN A 73 0.96 15.03 18.66
N LYS A 74 -0.30 15.47 18.72
CA LYS A 74 -1.09 15.81 17.52
C LYS A 74 -0.50 16.99 16.76
N LYS A 75 -0.03 18.02 17.48
CA LYS A 75 0.67 19.16 16.87
C LYS A 75 1.95 18.73 16.16
N LEU A 76 2.77 17.88 16.79
CA LEU A 76 3.97 17.33 16.14
C LEU A 76 3.59 16.54 14.88
N LEU A 77 2.55 15.70 14.94
CA LEU A 77 2.12 14.91 13.79
C LEU A 77 1.69 15.78 12.61
N ARG A 78 0.97 16.90 12.85
CA ARG A 78 0.65 17.88 11.80
C ARG A 78 1.90 18.49 11.17
N GLN A 79 2.88 18.89 11.98
CA GLN A 79 4.14 19.43 11.49
C GLN A 79 4.92 18.40 10.65
N LEU A 80 4.94 17.13 11.08
CA LEU A 80 5.57 16.04 10.33
C LEU A 80 4.86 15.78 9.00
N ALA A 81 3.54 15.81 8.97
CA ALA A 81 2.75 15.65 7.74
C ALA A 81 3.02 16.79 6.74
N GLN A 82 3.04 18.04 7.21
CA GLN A 82 3.39 19.23 6.41
C GLN A 82 4.78 19.08 5.75
N ASN A 83 5.75 18.55 6.50
CA ASN A 83 7.13 18.39 6.03
C ASN A 83 7.39 17.04 5.32
N SER A 84 6.36 16.21 5.14
CA SER A 84 6.53 14.85 4.63
C SER A 84 6.89 14.77 3.14
N GLY A 85 6.67 15.88 2.40
CA GLY A 85 6.82 15.92 0.94
C GLY A 85 5.91 14.91 0.24
N TYR A 86 4.67 14.73 0.72
CA TYR A 86 3.71 13.84 0.09
C TYR A 86 3.22 14.44 -1.23
N GLU A 87 3.39 13.69 -2.30
CA GLU A 87 2.91 14.05 -3.63
C GLU A 87 1.67 13.19 -3.94
N ALA A 88 0.48 13.72 -3.65
CA ALA A 88 -0.79 12.99 -3.75
C ALA A 88 -1.10 12.53 -5.19
N GLU A 89 -1.00 13.46 -6.15
CA GLU A 89 -1.23 13.15 -7.57
C GLU A 89 -0.21 12.15 -8.12
N ARG A 90 1.06 12.25 -7.69
CA ARG A 90 2.09 11.29 -8.09
C ARG A 90 1.79 9.88 -7.58
N THR A 91 1.31 9.77 -6.33
CA THR A 91 0.91 8.48 -5.75
C THR A 91 -0.32 7.91 -6.45
N PHE A 92 -1.27 8.76 -6.85
CA PHE A 92 -2.45 8.37 -7.62
C PHE A 92 -2.10 7.89 -9.03
N ALA A 93 -1.23 8.62 -9.74
CA ALA A 93 -0.75 8.24 -11.07
C ALA A 93 -0.07 6.87 -11.08
N GLU A 94 0.74 6.55 -10.06
CA GLU A 94 1.33 5.22 -9.92
C GLU A 94 0.26 4.14 -9.72
N ARG A 95 -0.75 4.40 -8.89
CA ARG A 95 -1.85 3.46 -8.64
C ARG A 95 -2.62 3.17 -9.94
N GLU A 96 -2.86 4.19 -10.74
CA GLU A 96 -3.47 4.05 -12.07
C GLU A 96 -2.58 3.25 -13.03
N ARG A 97 -1.26 3.54 -13.07
CA ARG A 97 -0.30 2.79 -13.88
C ARG A 97 -0.33 1.29 -13.55
N GLN A 98 -0.24 0.93 -12.27
CA GLN A 98 -0.24 -0.47 -11.83
C GLN A 98 -1.54 -1.19 -12.20
N GLN A 99 -2.69 -0.53 -12.05
CA GLN A 99 -3.98 -1.09 -12.45
C GLN A 99 -4.10 -1.28 -13.96
N ARG A 100 -3.60 -0.31 -14.75
CA ARG A 100 -3.56 -0.41 -16.22
C ARG A 100 -2.67 -1.55 -16.68
N GLU A 101 -1.49 -1.72 -16.08
CA GLU A 101 -0.58 -2.82 -16.39
C GLU A 101 -1.19 -4.18 -16.04
N SER A 102 -1.83 -4.28 -14.87
CA SER A 102 -2.58 -5.48 -14.48
C SER A 102 -3.65 -5.83 -15.53
N LEU A 103 -4.48 -4.86 -15.94
CA LEU A 103 -5.51 -5.10 -16.95
C LEU A 103 -4.93 -5.48 -18.31
N ALA A 104 -3.84 -4.85 -18.74
CA ALA A 104 -3.18 -5.15 -20.01
C ALA A 104 -2.64 -6.59 -20.03
N MET A 105 -1.94 -6.99 -18.97
CA MET A 105 -1.39 -8.35 -18.83
C MET A 105 -2.51 -9.40 -18.86
N HIS A 106 -3.56 -9.22 -18.05
CA HIS A 106 -4.65 -10.20 -18.02
C HIS A 106 -5.47 -10.23 -19.32
N THR A 107 -5.68 -9.08 -19.97
CA THR A 107 -6.34 -9.02 -21.29
C THR A 107 -5.53 -9.80 -22.32
N ARG A 108 -4.20 -9.65 -22.31
CA ARG A 108 -3.30 -10.40 -23.19
C ARG A 108 -3.44 -11.90 -22.96
N ILE A 109 -3.45 -12.38 -21.71
CA ILE A 109 -3.62 -13.80 -21.38
C ILE A 109 -4.95 -14.33 -21.93
N VAL A 110 -6.06 -13.63 -21.67
CA VAL A 110 -7.40 -14.08 -22.11
C VAL A 110 -7.52 -14.12 -23.63
N GLN A 111 -6.93 -13.16 -24.35
CA GLN A 111 -7.02 -13.08 -25.81
C GLN A 111 -6.09 -14.05 -26.53
N SER A 112 -4.84 -14.20 -26.06
CA SER A 112 -3.82 -15.02 -26.73
C SER A 112 -3.84 -16.48 -26.30
N ARG A 113 -4.46 -16.81 -25.16
CA ARG A 113 -4.47 -18.17 -24.57
C ARG A 113 -3.07 -18.80 -24.57
N PRO A 114 -2.09 -18.14 -23.93
CA PRO A 114 -0.70 -18.55 -23.95
C PRO A 114 -0.50 -19.91 -23.30
N THR A 115 0.68 -20.50 -23.53
CA THR A 115 1.15 -21.63 -22.72
C THR A 115 1.33 -21.21 -21.25
N PRO A 116 1.28 -22.15 -20.29
CA PRO A 116 1.56 -21.85 -18.90
C PRO A 116 2.91 -21.15 -18.67
N GLU A 117 3.95 -21.53 -19.43
CA GLU A 117 5.29 -20.97 -19.35
C GLU A 117 5.35 -19.50 -19.81
N GLU A 118 4.64 -19.17 -20.90
CA GLU A 118 4.50 -17.79 -21.38
C GLU A 118 3.69 -16.93 -20.42
N ALA A 119 2.57 -17.44 -19.91
CA ALA A 119 1.75 -16.76 -18.92
C ALA A 119 2.55 -16.48 -17.64
N ARG A 120 3.34 -17.46 -17.18
CA ARG A 120 4.23 -17.33 -16.02
C ARG A 120 5.22 -16.19 -16.21
N THR A 121 5.83 -16.10 -17.38
CA THR A 121 6.77 -15.03 -17.73
C THR A 121 6.10 -13.65 -17.63
N TRP A 122 4.89 -13.49 -18.16
CA TRP A 122 4.17 -12.21 -18.11
C TRP A 122 3.70 -11.85 -16.69
N VAL A 123 3.22 -12.83 -15.92
CA VAL A 123 2.83 -12.64 -14.53
C VAL A 123 4.04 -12.25 -13.68
N ARG A 124 5.20 -12.88 -13.89
CA ARG A 124 6.45 -12.52 -13.21
C ARG A 124 6.85 -11.07 -13.48
N GLN A 125 6.81 -10.64 -14.74
CA GLN A 125 7.14 -9.27 -15.14
C GLN A 125 6.18 -8.26 -14.50
N TRP A 126 4.88 -8.55 -14.49
CA TRP A 126 3.88 -7.70 -13.84
C TRP A 126 4.08 -7.63 -12.31
N LEU A 127 4.36 -8.77 -11.66
CA LEU A 127 4.68 -8.82 -10.23
C LEU A 127 5.91 -7.98 -9.90
N GLN A 128 6.96 -8.09 -10.70
CA GLN A 128 8.18 -7.29 -10.56
C GLN A 128 7.86 -5.78 -10.61
N SER A 129 7.08 -5.34 -11.60
CA SER A 129 6.66 -3.93 -11.77
C SER A 129 5.73 -3.41 -10.66
N SER A 130 4.96 -4.33 -10.05
CA SER A 130 4.00 -4.00 -8.98
C SER A 130 4.68 -3.91 -7.61
N LEU A 131 5.70 -4.73 -7.35
CA LEU A 131 6.50 -4.70 -6.12
C LEU A 131 7.58 -3.62 -6.17
N HIS A 132 8.15 -3.41 -7.35
CA HIS A 132 9.22 -2.45 -7.60
C HIS A 132 8.80 -1.58 -8.78
N SER A 133 8.48 -0.32 -8.51
CA SER A 133 8.04 0.59 -9.57
C SER A 133 9.07 0.65 -10.70
N ALA A 134 8.60 0.49 -11.93
CA ALA A 134 9.44 0.60 -13.13
C ALA A 134 9.85 2.06 -13.43
N ASP A 135 9.20 3.04 -12.79
CA ASP A 135 9.59 4.44 -12.83
C ASP A 135 10.74 4.70 -11.83
N PRO A 136 11.97 5.00 -12.31
CA PRO A 136 13.12 5.20 -11.42
C PRO A 136 12.99 6.45 -10.54
N GLU A 137 12.29 7.49 -11.00
CA GLU A 137 12.06 8.68 -10.19
C GLU A 137 11.04 8.39 -9.08
N TYR A 138 9.98 7.66 -9.39
CA TYR A 138 9.01 7.25 -8.38
C TYR A 138 9.63 6.27 -7.36
N ALA A 139 10.49 5.35 -7.81
CA ALA A 139 11.25 4.48 -6.92
C ALA A 139 12.16 5.28 -5.97
N ALA A 140 12.84 6.32 -6.47
CA ALA A 140 13.63 7.23 -5.65
C ALA A 140 12.76 8.02 -4.65
N TYR A 141 11.58 8.49 -5.09
CA TYR A 141 10.58 9.12 -4.24
C TYR A 141 10.13 8.20 -3.10
N LEU A 142 9.79 6.93 -3.38
CA LEU A 142 9.42 5.94 -2.36
C LEU A 142 10.54 5.70 -1.34
N LYS A 143 11.81 5.63 -1.80
CA LYS A 143 12.97 5.47 -0.90
C LYS A 143 13.13 6.69 0.02
N LYS A 144 12.96 7.91 -0.51
CA LYS A 144 12.98 9.14 0.28
C LYS A 144 11.85 9.16 1.30
N ARG A 145 10.61 8.86 0.87
CA ARG A 145 9.42 8.78 1.72
C ARG A 145 9.57 7.76 2.85
N LYS A 146 10.13 6.57 2.55
CA LYS A 146 10.42 5.55 3.58
C LYS A 146 11.32 6.11 4.68
N ARG A 147 12.41 6.78 4.31
CA ARG A 147 13.33 7.40 5.27
C ARG A 147 12.63 8.47 6.12
N LEU A 148 11.87 9.37 5.49
CA LEU A 148 11.11 10.42 6.19
C LEU A 148 10.08 9.83 7.15
N ASN A 149 9.35 8.78 6.76
CA ASN A 149 8.37 8.13 7.61
C ASN A 149 9.02 7.41 8.80
N CYS A 150 10.20 6.80 8.62
CA CYS A 150 10.96 6.23 9.73
C CYS A 150 11.39 7.31 10.73
N GLU A 151 11.89 8.44 10.23
CA GLU A 151 12.30 9.58 11.06
C GLU A 151 11.10 10.19 11.81
N ALA A 152 9.99 10.44 11.12
CA ALA A 152 8.74 10.91 11.72
C ALA A 152 8.24 9.96 12.82
N SER A 153 8.30 8.65 12.58
CA SER A 153 7.91 7.63 13.56
C SER A 153 8.81 7.67 14.80
N ALA A 154 10.12 7.83 14.62
CA ALA A 154 11.07 7.95 15.72
C ALA A 154 10.84 9.23 16.54
N GLN A 155 10.62 10.37 15.86
CA GLN A 155 10.32 11.64 16.54
C GLN A 155 9.04 11.55 17.38
N LEU A 156 7.98 10.93 16.85
CA LEU A 156 6.75 10.70 17.61
C LEU A 156 7.00 9.75 18.79
N HIS A 157 7.72 8.65 18.58
CA HIS A 157 8.05 7.68 19.63
C HIS A 157 8.82 8.32 20.80
N ASN A 158 9.75 9.23 20.51
CA ASN A 158 10.56 9.89 21.53
C ASN A 158 9.73 10.69 22.53
N ILE A 159 8.57 11.20 22.12
CA ILE A 159 7.65 11.97 22.97
C ILE A 159 6.48 11.14 23.53
N THR A 160 6.53 9.81 23.42
CA THR A 160 5.53 8.93 24.04
C THR A 160 5.73 8.79 25.54
N THR A 161 4.64 8.56 26.27
CA THR A 161 4.68 8.28 27.71
C THR A 161 5.00 6.81 27.99
N THR A 162 5.33 6.49 29.24
CA THR A 162 5.55 5.10 29.68
C THR A 162 4.31 4.22 29.45
N GLU A 163 3.12 4.77 29.69
CA GLU A 163 1.84 4.08 29.48
C GLU A 163 1.61 3.80 28.00
N GLN A 164 1.88 4.77 27.13
CA GLN A 164 1.77 4.62 25.68
C GLN A 164 2.76 3.55 25.16
N ARG A 165 4.01 3.54 25.64
CA ARG A 165 5.00 2.51 25.29
C ARG A 165 4.57 1.12 25.76
N THR A 166 4.05 1.01 26.97
CA THR A 166 3.53 -0.25 27.52
C THR A 166 2.38 -0.79 26.67
N ARG A 167 1.47 0.08 26.24
CA ARG A 167 0.40 -0.28 25.32
C ARG A 167 0.94 -0.76 23.97
N ALA A 168 1.90 -0.06 23.39
CA ALA A 168 2.49 -0.45 22.10
C ALA A 168 3.11 -1.85 22.17
N VAL A 169 3.83 -2.18 23.25
CA VAL A 169 4.34 -3.54 23.49
C VAL A 169 3.22 -4.57 23.53
N LYS A 170 2.11 -4.28 24.22
CA LYS A 170 0.94 -5.18 24.27
C LYS A 170 0.32 -5.41 22.89
N VAL A 171 0.17 -4.35 22.09
CA VAL A 171 -0.36 -4.46 20.72
C VAL A 171 0.56 -5.31 19.85
N LEU A 172 1.88 -5.09 19.92
CA LEU A 172 2.85 -5.87 19.14
C LEU A 172 2.88 -7.34 19.56
N LYS A 173 2.75 -7.65 20.85
CA LYS A 173 2.60 -9.04 21.33
C LYS A 173 1.35 -9.71 20.77
N GLY A 174 0.23 -9.00 20.69
CA GLY A 174 -0.98 -9.51 20.04
C GLY A 174 -0.74 -9.87 18.57
N TYR A 175 -0.07 -9.00 17.82
CA TYR A 175 0.28 -9.31 16.42
C TYR A 175 1.23 -10.50 16.28
N GLU A 176 2.20 -10.64 17.20
CA GLU A 176 3.06 -11.83 17.23
C GLU A 176 2.24 -13.11 17.46
N GLU A 177 1.32 -13.09 18.43
CA GLU A 177 0.43 -14.21 18.74
C GLU A 177 -0.44 -14.59 17.53
N ASP A 178 -1.03 -13.60 16.86
CA ASP A 178 -1.83 -13.78 15.64
C ASP A 178 -1.03 -14.45 14.52
N VAL A 179 0.18 -13.94 14.24
CA VAL A 179 1.07 -14.51 13.21
C VAL A 179 1.45 -15.94 13.57
N ARG A 180 1.81 -16.21 14.84
CA ARG A 180 2.14 -17.56 15.30
C ARG A 180 0.95 -18.52 15.20
N ALA A 181 -0.28 -18.04 15.41
CA ALA A 181 -1.48 -18.84 15.22
C ALA A 181 -1.69 -19.19 13.74
N LEU A 182 -1.57 -18.21 12.84
CA LEU A 182 -1.68 -18.43 11.40
C LEU A 182 -0.60 -19.38 10.86
N MET A 183 0.62 -19.34 11.39
CA MET A 183 1.68 -20.28 11.01
C MET A 183 1.38 -21.73 11.43
N ARG A 184 0.56 -21.93 12.48
CA ARG A 184 0.14 -23.26 12.95
C ARG A 184 -1.09 -23.77 12.19
N SER A 185 -1.93 -22.89 11.65
CA SER A 185 -3.03 -23.32 10.78
C SER A 185 -2.48 -23.83 9.46
N LYS A 186 -2.72 -25.10 9.14
CA LYS A 186 -2.51 -25.60 7.78
C LYS A 186 -3.62 -25.04 6.88
N PRO A 187 -3.28 -24.63 5.64
CA PRO A 187 -4.28 -24.22 4.65
C PRO A 187 -5.22 -25.38 4.28
#